data_AF-A0A950KCS1-F1
#
_entry.id   AF-A0A950KCS1-F1
#
_cell.length_a   1.000
_cell.length_b   1.000
_cell.length_c   1.000
_cell.angle_alpha   90.00
_cell.angle_beta   90.00
_cell.angle_gamma   90.00
#
_symmetry.space_group_name_H-M   'P 1'
#
loop_
_entity.id
_entity.type
_entity.pdbx_description
1 polymer ?
#
loop_
_entity_poly.entity_id
_entity_poly.type
_entity_poly.pdbx_seq_one_letter_code
_entity_poly.pdbx_strand_id
1 'polypeptide(L)'
;MQWPRRPGCRFSRRNAGLFALLAVVGLDSGCLPVQPWLRQGDANSAEIGYAGDLQGATRIAGQHCAAYERVARLVRTDLDFAYFDCLPR
;
A
#
# COMPACT_ATOMS: atom_id res chain seq x y z
N MET A 1 3.36 2.13 -24.82
CA MET A 1 3.34 1.46 -23.50
C MET A 1 4.40 2.15 -22.64
N GLN A 2 3.99 3.16 -21.87
CA GLN A 2 4.88 4.09 -21.16
C GLN A 2 4.61 3.96 -19.66
N TRP A 3 5.57 3.37 -18.94
CA TRP A 3 5.52 3.25 -17.49
C TRP A 3 5.70 4.63 -16.84
N PRO A 4 4.93 4.99 -15.79
CA PRO A 4 5.10 6.25 -15.09
C PRO A 4 6.43 6.22 -14.32
N ARG A 5 7.36 7.11 -14.69
CA ARG A 5 8.55 7.40 -13.90
C ARG A 5 8.09 7.95 -12.55
N ARG A 6 8.20 7.16 -11.49
CA ARG A 6 7.94 7.62 -10.12
C ARG A 6 8.87 8.79 -9.78
N PRO A 7 8.36 9.85 -9.12
CA PRO A 7 9.16 11.02 -8.78
C PRO A 7 10.31 10.61 -7.88
N GLY A 8 11.51 11.05 -8.26
CA GLY A 8 12.75 10.74 -7.57
C GLY A 8 12.65 11.05 -6.08
N CYS A 9 12.96 10.06 -5.26
CA CYS A 9 13.22 10.27 -3.85
C CYS A 9 14.42 11.20 -3.72
N ARG A 10 14.15 12.50 -3.56
CA ARG A 10 15.13 13.50 -3.16
C ARG A 10 15.45 13.23 -1.69
N PHE A 11 16.31 12.25 -1.42
CA PHE A 11 16.82 11.99 -0.07
C PHE A 11 17.76 13.15 0.30
N SER A 12 17.20 14.13 1.00
CA SER A 12 17.94 15.22 1.64
C SER A 12 18.88 14.60 2.66
N ARG A 13 20.15 14.39 2.28
CA ARG A 13 21.23 13.95 3.15
C ARG A 13 22.12 15.16 3.45
N ARG A 14 21.71 15.97 4.42
CA ARG A 14 22.66 16.76 5.20
C ARG A 14 23.50 15.78 6.05
N ASN A 15 24.80 16.08 6.13
CA ASN A 15 25.86 15.36 6.85
C ASN A 15 26.51 14.19 6.09
N ALA A 16 27.36 14.58 5.14
CA ALA A 16 28.60 13.88 4.85
C ALA A 16 29.50 13.95 6.09
N GLY A 17 29.71 12.82 6.75
CA GLY A 17 30.59 12.73 7.90
C GLY A 17 30.77 11.29 8.35
N LEU A 18 31.89 10.70 7.94
CA LEU A 18 32.53 9.52 8.53
C LEU A 18 31.71 8.23 8.62
N PHE A 19 31.79 7.40 7.58
CA PHE A 19 31.59 5.95 7.69
C PHE A 19 32.80 5.22 7.11
N ALA A 20 33.86 5.16 7.91
CA ALA A 20 34.87 4.11 7.80
C ALA A 20 34.47 2.99 8.77
N LEU A 21 34.55 1.74 8.29
CA LEU A 21 34.51 0.51 9.09
C LEU A 21 33.15 0.12 9.70
N LEU A 22 32.27 -0.45 8.87
CA LEU A 22 31.34 -1.52 9.28
C LEU A 22 30.78 -2.20 8.02
N ALA A 23 31.70 -2.88 7.31
CA ALA A 23 31.43 -3.64 6.11
C ALA A 23 31.02 -5.09 6.44
N VAL A 24 29.98 -5.30 7.24
CA VAL A 24 29.25 -6.58 7.31
C VAL A 24 27.81 -6.30 7.77
N VAL A 25 26.94 -5.92 6.85
CA VAL A 25 25.50 -6.14 7.03
C VAL A 25 25.06 -6.90 5.81
N GLY A 26 24.81 -8.20 6.02
CA GLY A 26 24.31 -9.09 5.01
C GLY A 26 23.09 -8.49 4.32
N LEU A 27 23.07 -8.62 3.00
CA LEU A 27 21.94 -8.29 2.17
C LEU A 27 20.83 -9.32 2.45
N ASP A 28 20.10 -9.16 3.55
CA ASP A 28 18.74 -9.67 3.66
C ASP A 28 17.89 -8.90 2.63
N SER A 29 17.99 -9.33 1.38
CA SER A 29 17.02 -9.05 0.32
C SER A 29 15.76 -9.88 0.58
N GLY A 30 15.21 -9.75 1.79
CA GLY A 30 13.86 -10.20 2.08
C GLY A 30 12.94 -9.46 1.12
N CYS A 31 12.23 -10.21 0.28
CA CYS A 31 11.17 -9.65 -0.55
C CYS A 31 10.27 -8.79 0.34
N LEU A 32 10.27 -7.47 0.12
CA LEU A 32 9.34 -6.59 0.81
C LEU A 32 7.93 -7.12 0.51
N PRO A 33 7.08 -7.36 1.52
CA PRO A 33 5.74 -7.85 1.30
C PRO A 33 5.03 -6.90 0.34
N VAL A 34 4.41 -7.47 -0.71
CA VAL A 34 3.68 -6.68 -1.71
C VAL A 34 2.55 -5.96 -0.97
N GLN A 35 2.71 -4.65 -0.86
CA GLN A 35 1.81 -3.81 -0.10
C GLN A 35 0.47 -3.73 -0.84
N PRO A 36 -0.68 -3.85 -0.15
CA PRO A 36 -1.98 -3.74 -0.79
C PRO A 36 -2.14 -2.40 -1.53
N TRP A 37 -2.96 -2.37 -2.58
CA TRP A 37 -3.19 -1.16 -3.37
C TRP A 37 -4.66 -1.07 -3.83
N LEU A 38 -5.20 0.16 -3.90
CA LEU A 38 -6.52 0.39 -4.48
C LEU A 38 -6.45 0.12 -5.99
N ARG A 39 -7.19 -0.89 -6.46
CA ARG A 39 -7.32 -1.21 -7.89
C ARG A 39 -8.34 -0.31 -8.55
N GLN A 40 -9.53 -0.24 -7.94
CA GLN A 40 -10.66 0.56 -8.39
C GLN A 40 -11.58 0.86 -7.21
N GLY A 41 -12.33 1.95 -7.26
CA GLY A 41 -13.34 2.24 -6.25
C GLY A 41 -14.10 3.55 -6.55
N ASP A 42 -15.28 3.65 -5.97
CA ASP A 42 -16.15 4.82 -5.99
C ASP A 42 -16.73 5.07 -4.58
N ALA A 43 -17.78 5.88 -4.46
CA ALA A 43 -18.41 6.19 -3.19
C ALA A 43 -19.13 5.01 -2.54
N ASN A 44 -19.40 3.93 -3.28
CA ASN A 44 -20.17 2.76 -2.83
C ASN A 44 -19.32 1.50 -2.73
N SER A 45 -18.20 1.40 -3.45
CA SER A 45 -17.35 0.22 -3.42
C SER A 45 -15.86 0.54 -3.52
N ALA A 46 -15.04 -0.34 -2.97
CA ALA A 46 -13.58 -0.29 -3.08
C ALA A 46 -13.03 -1.69 -3.33
N GLU A 47 -12.21 -1.81 -4.36
CA GLU A 47 -11.53 -3.03 -4.73
C GLU A 47 -10.03 -2.88 -4.50
N ILE A 48 -9.48 -3.75 -3.67
CA ILE A 48 -8.10 -3.68 -3.20
C ILE A 48 -7.34 -4.90 -3.67
N GLY A 49 -6.29 -4.70 -4.45
CA GLY A 49 -5.30 -5.74 -4.73
C GLY A 49 -4.47 -6.01 -3.49
N TYR A 50 -4.27 -7.27 -3.12
CA TYR A 50 -3.49 -7.66 -1.95
C TYR A 50 -2.79 -9.00 -2.17
N ALA A 51 -1.60 -9.17 -1.57
CA ALA A 51 -0.84 -10.42 -1.62
C ALA A 51 -0.82 -11.07 -0.25
N GLY A 52 -1.99 -11.48 0.25
CA GLY A 52 -2.14 -12.10 1.58
C GLY A 52 -2.22 -11.14 2.77
N ASP A 53 -1.88 -9.86 2.60
CA ASP A 53 -2.09 -8.83 3.63
C ASP A 53 -3.52 -8.22 3.60
N LEU A 54 -4.49 -8.98 4.10
CA LEU A 54 -5.89 -8.52 4.16
C LEU A 54 -6.07 -7.35 5.14
N GLN A 55 -5.22 -7.24 6.18
CA GLN A 55 -5.29 -6.12 7.11
C GLN A 55 -4.88 -4.80 6.45
N GLY A 56 -3.79 -4.82 5.67
CA GLY A 56 -3.40 -3.68 4.85
C GLY A 56 -4.48 -3.34 3.82
N ALA A 57 -5.14 -4.35 3.24
CA ALA A 57 -6.24 -4.12 2.30
C ALA A 57 -7.42 -3.40 2.96
N THR A 58 -7.82 -3.86 4.15
CA THR A 58 -8.89 -3.25 4.95
C THR A 58 -8.56 -1.81 5.33
N ARG A 59 -7.29 -1.52 5.65
CA ARG A 59 -6.83 -0.17 5.95
C ARG A 59 -6.99 0.77 4.75
N ILE A 60 -6.60 0.33 3.56
CA ILE A 60 -6.72 1.14 2.33
C ILE A 60 -8.19 1.33 1.97
N ALA A 61 -9.02 0.28 2.04
CA ALA A 61 -10.46 0.40 1.81
C ALA A 61 -11.10 1.39 2.79
N GLY A 62 -10.72 1.33 4.08
CA GLY A 62 -11.18 2.27 5.09
C GLY A 62 -10.81 3.71 4.78
N GLN A 63 -9.56 3.95 4.34
CA GLN A 63 -9.11 5.29 3.91
C GLN A 63 -9.90 5.80 2.69
N HIS A 64 -10.16 4.93 1.71
CA HIS A 64 -10.94 5.26 0.52
C HIS A 64 -12.39 5.61 0.88
N CYS A 65 -13.10 4.74 1.60
CA CYS A 65 -14.49 5.00 1.98
C CYS A 65 -14.64 6.22 2.92
N ALA A 66 -13.65 6.47 3.78
CA ALA A 66 -13.65 7.62 4.67
C ALA A 66 -13.65 8.97 3.93
N ALA A 67 -13.08 9.03 2.72
CA ALA A 67 -13.14 10.22 1.87
C ALA A 67 -14.58 10.60 1.44
N TYR A 68 -15.52 9.66 1.56
CA TYR A 68 -16.94 9.83 1.26
C TYR A 68 -17.82 9.80 2.53
N GLU A 69 -17.23 9.96 3.72
CA GLU A 69 -17.93 9.84 5.02
C GLU A 69 -18.56 8.46 5.26
N ARG A 70 -17.96 7.40 4.69
CA ARG A 70 -18.46 6.03 4.73
C ARG A 70 -17.50 5.06 5.41
N VAL A 71 -18.02 3.89 5.77
CA VAL A 71 -17.28 2.80 6.40
C VAL A 71 -17.12 1.64 5.41
N ALA A 72 -15.90 1.15 5.28
CA ALA A 72 -15.61 -0.03 4.48
C ALA A 72 -16.08 -1.30 5.19
N ARG A 73 -16.87 -2.12 4.49
CA ARG A 73 -17.30 -3.44 4.92
C ARG A 73 -16.82 -4.48 3.91
N LEU A 74 -16.04 -5.46 4.37
CA LEU A 74 -15.57 -6.54 3.51
C LEU A 74 -16.75 -7.41 3.07
N VAL A 75 -16.89 -7.61 1.76
CA VAL A 75 -17.97 -8.40 1.15
C VAL A 75 -17.44 -9.71 0.60
N ARG A 76 -16.27 -9.67 -0.05
CA ARG A 76 -15.66 -10.83 -0.69
C ARG A 76 -14.14 -10.70 -0.70
N THR A 77 -13.47 -11.84 -0.60
CA THR A 77 -12.03 -11.99 -0.82
C THR A 77 -11.77 -13.08 -1.84
N ASP A 78 -10.95 -12.76 -2.83
CA ASP A 78 -10.33 -13.69 -3.77
C ASP A 78 -8.83 -13.81 -3.45
N LEU A 79 -8.09 -14.62 -4.21
CA LEU A 79 -6.65 -14.83 -4.01
C LEU A 79 -5.83 -13.53 -4.02
N ASP A 80 -6.13 -12.63 -4.96
CA ASP A 80 -5.37 -11.40 -5.20
C ASP A 80 -6.15 -10.12 -4.92
N PHE A 81 -7.47 -10.22 -4.63
CA PHE A 81 -8.37 -9.08 -4.55
C PHE A 81 -9.34 -9.16 -3.38
N ALA A 82 -9.53 -8.06 -2.67
CA ALA A 82 -10.54 -7.91 -1.63
C ALA A 82 -11.52 -6.82 -2.04
N TYR A 83 -12.82 -7.15 -1.97
CA TYR A 83 -13.92 -6.27 -2.35
C TYR A 83 -14.61 -5.77 -1.08
N PHE A 84 -14.75 -4.46 -1.00
CA PHE A 84 -15.38 -3.77 0.11
C PHE A 84 -16.54 -2.92 -0.38
N ASP A 85 -17.63 -2.91 0.37
CA ASP A 85 -18.71 -1.93 0.22
C ASP A 85 -18.44 -0.73 1.12
N CYS A 86 -18.63 0.47 0.59
CA CYS A 86 -18.63 1.71 1.35
C CYS A 86 -20.07 2.01 1.79
N LEU A 87 -20.36 1.79 3.06
CA LEU A 87 -21.69 2.01 3.64
C LEU A 87 -21.72 3.32 4.45
N PRO A 88 -22.87 4.01 4.53
CA PRO A 88 -23.04 5.11 5.48
C PRO A 88 -22.75 4.63 6.91
N ARG A 89 -22.25 5.53 7.76
CA ARG A 89 -22.12 5.26 9.19
C ARG A 89 -23.47 5.08 9.88
#